data_AF-A0A124JYR7-F1
#
_entry.id   AF-A0A124JYR7-F1
#
_cell.length_a   1.000
_cell.length_b   1.000
_cell.length_c   1.000
_cell.angle_alpha   90.00
_cell.angle_beta   90.00
_cell.angle_gamma   90.00
#
_symmetry.space_group_name_H-M   'P 1'
#
loop_
_entity.id
_entity.type
_entity.pdbx_description
1 polymer ?
#
loop_
_entity_poly.entity_id
_entity_poly.type
_entity_poly.pdbx_seq_one_letter_code
_entity_poly.pdbx_strand_id
1 'polypeptide(L)'
;MTEQKFTRHDLDAVSDSPELTEQDRARARPFADVFPELAAKLETERRTRGRPKSDARKVSVTLRLDQDIIASYRATGPGWQSRMNDALRKAAAL
;
A
#
# COMPACT_ATOMS: atom_id res chain seq x y z
N MET A 1 6.06 -5.18 21.39
CA MET A 1 6.94 -6.33 21.07
C MET A 1 8.23 -5.75 20.54
N THR A 2 9.33 -5.97 21.24
CA THR A 2 10.65 -5.44 20.93
C THR A 2 11.15 -6.06 19.62
N GLU A 3 11.41 -5.26 18.59
CA GLU A 3 12.03 -5.71 17.35
C GLU A 3 13.48 -6.12 17.65
N GLN A 4 13.72 -7.40 17.89
CA GLN A 4 15.08 -7.95 17.89
C GLN A 4 15.59 -7.87 16.46
N LYS A 5 16.50 -6.93 16.20
CA LYS A 5 17.18 -6.79 14.92
C LYS A 5 18.34 -7.78 14.87
N PHE A 6 18.43 -8.56 13.80
CA PHE A 6 19.60 -9.40 13.55
C PHE A 6 20.86 -8.53 13.49
N THR A 7 21.88 -8.91 14.25
CA THR A 7 23.19 -8.28 14.31
C THR A 7 24.09 -8.86 13.23
N ARG A 8 25.24 -8.22 12.96
CA ARG A 8 26.24 -8.77 12.04
C ARG A 8 26.78 -10.13 12.48
N HIS A 9 26.92 -10.34 13.79
CA HIS A 9 27.33 -11.63 14.34
C HIS A 9 26.33 -12.73 14.00
N ASP A 10 25.02 -12.45 14.04
CA ASP A 10 23.97 -13.40 13.67
C ASP A 10 24.03 -13.79 12.19
N LEU A 11 24.39 -12.84 11.31
CA LEU A 11 24.55 -13.10 9.88
C LEU A 11 25.82 -13.89 9.57
N ASP A 12 26.93 -13.55 10.23
CA ASP A 12 28.21 -14.25 10.06
C ASP A 12 28.09 -15.72 10.51
N ALA A 13 27.30 -16.00 11.56
CA ALA A 13 27.05 -17.34 12.08
C ALA A 13 26.32 -18.29 11.11
N VAL A 14 25.65 -17.78 10.06
CA VAL A 14 24.95 -18.59 9.05
C VAL A 14 25.52 -18.41 7.64
N SER A 15 26.68 -17.74 7.54
CA SER A 15 27.31 -17.38 6.27
C SER A 15 27.89 -18.57 5.49
N ASP A 16 28.04 -19.72 6.14
CA ASP A 16 28.54 -20.98 5.58
C ASP A 16 27.46 -21.86 4.95
N SER A 17 26.24 -21.32 4.79
CA SER A 17 25.13 -22.02 4.13
C SER A 17 25.55 -22.48 2.72
N PRO A 18 25.32 -23.76 2.36
CA PRO A 18 25.74 -24.28 1.06
C PRO A 18 24.98 -23.59 -0.08
N GLU A 19 25.66 -23.44 -1.22
CA GLU A 19 25.06 -22.91 -2.44
C GLU A 19 23.91 -23.79 -2.94
N LEU A 20 22.89 -23.16 -3.50
CA LEU A 20 21.73 -23.86 -4.05
C LEU A 20 22.15 -24.65 -5.30
N THR A 21 22.11 -25.98 -5.22
CA THR A 21 22.50 -26.84 -6.35
C THR A 21 21.36 -26.98 -7.37
N GLU A 22 21.69 -27.45 -8.58
CA GLU A 22 20.68 -27.73 -9.61
C GLU A 22 19.72 -28.86 -9.17
N GLN A 23 20.21 -29.83 -8.40
CA GLN A 23 19.38 -30.88 -7.83
C GLN A 23 18.38 -30.34 -6.81
N ASP A 24 18.76 -29.32 -6.03
CA ASP A 24 17.86 -28.66 -5.07
C ASP A 24 16.78 -27.86 -5.80
N ARG A 25 17.15 -27.16 -6.89
CA ARG A 25 16.18 -26.48 -7.76
C ARG A 25 15.20 -27.45 -8.41
N ALA A 26 15.67 -28.59 -8.89
CA ALA A 26 14.82 -29.63 -9.49
C ALA A 26 13.80 -30.21 -8.49
N ARG A 27 14.12 -30.18 -7.19
CA ARG A 27 13.24 -30.63 -6.10
C ARG A 27 12.36 -29.52 -5.53
N ALA A 28 12.53 -28.28 -5.98
CA ALA A 28 11.76 -27.16 -5.49
C ALA A 28 10.26 -27.34 -5.80
N ARG A 29 9.42 -26.99 -4.84
CA ARG A 29 7.95 -27.03 -4.97
C ARG A 29 7.38 -25.63 -4.79
N PRO A 30 6.26 -25.31 -5.45
CA PRO A 30 5.57 -24.04 -5.22
C PRO A 30 5.25 -23.84 -3.74
N PHE A 31 5.45 -22.61 -3.25
CA PHE A 31 5.20 -22.25 -1.85
C PHE A 31 3.79 -22.62 -1.38
N ALA A 32 2.79 -22.39 -2.24
CA ALA A 32 1.38 -22.69 -1.94
C ALA A 32 1.11 -24.20 -1.75
N ASP A 33 1.91 -25.07 -2.38
CA ASP A 33 1.75 -26.53 -2.28
C ASP A 33 2.41 -27.11 -1.03
N VAL A 34 3.40 -26.42 -0.48
CA VAL A 34 4.13 -26.83 0.73
C VAL A 34 3.51 -26.20 1.98
N PHE A 35 2.98 -24.98 1.87
CA PHE A 35 2.37 -24.22 2.97
C PHE A 35 1.00 -23.67 2.59
N PRO A 36 -0.01 -24.53 2.40
CA PRO A 36 -1.32 -24.11 1.90
C PRO A 36 -2.04 -23.12 2.83
N GLU A 37 -2.01 -23.34 4.14
CA GLU A 37 -2.65 -22.43 5.10
C GLU A 37 -2.00 -21.05 5.15
N LEU A 38 -0.66 -21.00 5.10
CA LEU A 38 0.08 -19.75 5.10
C LEU A 38 -0.12 -18.97 3.80
N ALA A 39 -0.15 -19.68 2.65
CA ALA A 39 -0.47 -19.07 1.37
C ALA A 39 -1.89 -18.47 1.35
N ALA A 40 -2.88 -19.16 1.90
CA ALA A 40 -4.25 -18.64 2.01
C ALA A 40 -4.33 -17.40 2.90
N LYS A 41 -3.58 -17.37 4.01
CA LYS A 41 -3.49 -16.21 4.89
C LYS A 41 -2.84 -15.01 4.19
N LEU A 42 -1.71 -15.22 3.51
CA LEU A 42 -1.04 -14.16 2.75
C LEU A 42 -1.91 -13.60 1.63
N GLU A 43 -2.66 -14.44 0.93
CA GLU A 43 -3.60 -13.99 -0.10
C GLU A 43 -4.74 -13.14 0.51
N THR A 44 -5.23 -13.53 1.68
CA THR A 44 -6.25 -12.76 2.42
C THR A 44 -5.71 -11.39 2.85
N GLU A 45 -4.49 -11.34 3.38
CA GLU A 45 -3.80 -10.10 3.76
C GLU A 45 -3.47 -9.21 2.56
N ARG A 46 -3.08 -9.80 1.41
CA ARG A 46 -2.86 -9.08 0.16
C ARG A 46 -4.15 -8.45 -0.37
N ARG A 47 -5.28 -9.14 -0.27
CA ARG A 47 -6.60 -8.59 -0.62
C ARG A 47 -7.02 -7.43 0.28
N THR A 48 -6.56 -7.42 1.53
CA THR A 48 -6.78 -6.29 2.46
C THR A 48 -5.83 -5.14 2.22
N ARG A 49 -4.71 -5.36 1.50
CA ARG A 49 -3.71 -4.33 1.20
C ARG A 49 -4.11 -3.53 -0.05
N GLY A 50 -4.96 -2.52 0.16
CA GLY A 50 -5.37 -1.53 -0.83
C GLY A 50 -6.58 -0.76 -0.33
N ARG A 51 -6.75 0.51 -0.73
CA ARG A 51 -8.00 1.23 -0.43
C ARG A 51 -9.16 0.41 -1.03
N PRO A 52 -10.23 0.12 -0.27
CA PRO A 52 -11.40 -0.56 -0.81
C PRO A 52 -11.80 0.09 -2.13
N LYS A 53 -12.15 -0.72 -3.12
CA LYS A 53 -12.63 -0.24 -4.42
C LYS A 53 -13.91 0.54 -4.15
N SER A 54 -13.79 1.85 -4.01
CA SER A 54 -14.91 2.75 -3.73
C SER A 54 -15.73 2.84 -5.00
N ASP A 55 -17.01 2.42 -4.95
CA ASP A 55 -17.92 2.50 -6.10
C ASP A 55 -18.03 3.94 -6.63
N ALA A 56 -17.91 4.93 -5.74
CA ALA A 56 -17.80 6.35 -6.09
C ALA A 56 -16.36 6.87 -5.92
N ARG A 57 -15.46 6.56 -6.86
CA ARG A 57 -14.09 7.12 -6.85
C ARG A 57 -14.13 8.59 -7.30
N LYS A 58 -13.42 9.47 -6.59
CA LYS A 58 -13.18 10.85 -7.04
C LYS A 58 -12.49 10.83 -8.41
N VAL A 59 -13.04 11.57 -9.38
CA VAL A 59 -12.45 11.72 -10.72
C VAL A 59 -11.49 12.91 -10.71
N SER A 60 -10.27 12.71 -11.20
CA SER A 60 -9.30 13.80 -11.38
C SER A 60 -9.59 14.49 -12.70
N VAL A 61 -9.90 15.79 -12.66
CA VAL A 61 -10.13 16.62 -13.85
C VAL A 61 -9.23 17.85 -13.81
N THR A 62 -8.85 18.35 -14.98
CA THR A 62 -8.14 19.62 -15.12
C THR A 62 -9.17 20.74 -15.24
N LEU A 63 -9.31 21.57 -14.20
CA LEU A 63 -10.22 22.71 -14.15
C LEU A 63 -9.45 24.00 -13.91
N ARG A 64 -9.79 25.08 -14.63
CA ARG A 64 -9.29 26.43 -14.35
C ARG A 64 -10.26 27.11 -13.39
N LEU A 65 -9.74 27.65 -12.30
CA LEU A 65 -10.48 28.40 -11.28
C LEU A 65 -9.78 29.73 -11.08
N ASP A 66 -10.53 30.73 -10.62
CA ASP A 66 -9.97 32.03 -10.29
C ASP A 66 -8.94 31.93 -9.15
N GLN A 67 -7.92 32.80 -9.21
CA GLN A 67 -6.77 32.73 -8.31
C GLN A 67 -7.16 32.98 -6.86
N ASP A 68 -8.09 33.90 -6.63
CA ASP A 68 -8.62 34.27 -5.32
C ASP A 68 -9.36 33.11 -4.64
N ILE A 69 -10.14 32.33 -5.40
CA ILE A 69 -10.79 31.11 -4.92
C ILE A 69 -9.74 30.12 -4.43
N ILE A 70 -8.72 29.84 -5.24
CA ILE A 70 -7.64 28.91 -4.87
C ILE A 70 -6.88 29.41 -3.64
N ALA A 71 -6.57 30.71 -3.58
CA ALA A 71 -5.87 31.33 -2.45
C ALA A 71 -6.68 31.20 -1.15
N SER A 72 -7.99 31.52 -1.21
CA SER A 72 -8.91 31.42 -0.07
C SER A 72 -8.95 30.00 0.50
N TYR A 73 -9.12 28.98 -0.37
CA TYR A 73 -9.12 27.60 0.12
C TYR A 73 -7.74 27.17 0.63
N ARG A 74 -6.63 27.48 -0.06
CA ARG A 74 -5.29 27.12 0.42
C ARG A 74 -4.96 27.70 1.80
N ALA A 75 -5.43 28.91 2.10
CA ALA A 75 -5.26 29.55 3.41
C ALA A 75 -5.91 28.75 4.56
N THR A 76 -6.90 27.90 4.27
CA THR A 76 -7.51 27.01 5.27
C THR A 76 -6.60 25.85 5.72
N GLY A 77 -5.42 25.67 5.11
CA GLY A 77 -4.42 24.68 5.49
C GLY A 77 -4.66 23.27 4.90
N PRO A 78 -4.05 22.22 5.49
CA PRO A 78 -4.18 20.85 5.01
C PRO A 78 -5.64 20.43 4.82
N GLY A 79 -5.92 19.71 3.73
CA GLY A 79 -7.28 19.27 3.38
C GLY A 79 -8.13 20.32 2.66
N TRP A 80 -7.58 21.45 2.23
CA TRP A 80 -8.32 22.50 1.53
C TRP A 80 -9.07 22.02 0.28
N GLN A 81 -8.50 21.06 -0.47
CA GLN A 81 -9.16 20.46 -1.64
C GLN A 81 -10.43 19.69 -1.28
N SER A 82 -10.46 19.05 -0.10
CA SER A 82 -11.65 18.35 0.39
C SER A 82 -12.73 19.37 0.78
N ARG A 83 -12.37 20.45 1.48
CA ARG A 83 -13.30 21.55 1.78
C ARG A 83 -13.88 22.20 0.52
N MET A 84 -13.04 22.40 -0.50
CA MET A 84 -13.49 22.90 -1.80
C MET A 84 -14.45 21.93 -2.47
N ASN A 85 -14.16 20.63 -2.45
CA ASN A 85 -15.08 19.61 -2.97
C ASN A 85 -16.43 19.62 -2.24
N ASP A 86 -16.45 19.79 -0.92
CA ASP A 86 -17.70 19.83 -0.15
C ASP A 86 -18.53 21.08 -0.47
N ALA A 87 -17.88 22.22 -0.72
CA ALA A 87 -18.57 23.42 -1.21
C ALA A 87 -19.19 23.20 -2.60
N LEU A 88 -18.46 22.54 -3.52
CA LEU A 88 -18.99 22.18 -4.83
C LEU A 88 -20.18 21.22 -4.74
N ARG A 89 -20.14 20.25 -3.82
CA ARG A 89 -21.29 19.36 -3.57
C ARG A 89 -22.51 20.12 -3.09
N LYS A 90 -22.34 21.01 -2.10
CA LYS A 90 -23.43 21.87 -1.60
C LYS A 90 -24.04 22.73 -2.71
N ALA A 91 -23.20 23.35 -3.55
CA ALA A 91 -23.65 24.17 -4.67
C ALA A 91 -24.39 23.35 -5.74
N ALA A 92 -24.01 22.08 -5.94
CA ALA A 92 -24.66 21.15 -6.85
C ALA A 92 -25.85 20.39 -6.23
N ALA A 93 -26.20 20.65 -4.97
CA ALA A 93 -27.20 19.92 -4.19
C ALA A 93 -26.92 18.39 -4.09
N LEU A 94 -25.64 18.02 -3.89
CA LEU A 94 -25.12 16.64 -3.76
C LEU A 94 -24.56 16.31 -2.37
#